data_AF-A0A818DPR4-F1
#
_entry.id   AF-A0A818DPR4-F1
#
_cell.length_a   1.000
_cell.length_b   1.000
_cell.length_c   1.000
_cell.angle_alpha   90.00
_cell.angle_beta   90.00
_cell.angle_gamma   90.00
#
_symmetry.space_group_name_H-M   'P 1'
#
loop_
_entity.id
_entity.type
_entity.pdbx_description
1 polymer ?
#
loop_
_entity_poly.entity_id
_entity_poly.type
_entity_poly.pdbx_seq_one_letter_code
_entity_poly.pdbx_strand_id
1 'polypeptide(L)'
;MSLRKLAVTIRNCSYIGDLSQNYKTQDALRIYSQQTIVYEGLNQALRSRKLDILLHYRGFIADMYQGIQTLRREQQHQHTDVTSTFYYRGQRMHVEELELVRQNKYLSINTFFSTSTNPEVAELFMPPLDQNVVQSVLFKLHVNTANEIQPFADIKTCSSFPDEDETLFIPGTIFLISKVTEPSNGVETHTSPKYWIIDLELCNTHPRELNTTFEYFSQSNNLSTLAKLGGFSRHIGKYDIAHRCYETLLVETGKNCIDSIFVMA
;
A
#
# COMPACT_ATOMS: atom_id res chain seq x y z
N MET A 1 3.23 -30.37 12.25
CA MET A 1 3.75 -29.11 11.66
C MET A 1 4.86 -29.47 10.68
N SER A 2 4.76 -29.15 9.38
CA SER A 2 5.73 -29.59 8.36
C SER A 2 7.09 -28.88 8.50
N LEU A 3 8.20 -29.61 8.31
CA LEU A 3 9.57 -29.07 8.32
C LEU A 3 9.75 -27.85 7.40
N ARG A 4 8.99 -27.79 6.30
CA ARG A 4 9.00 -26.62 5.39
C ARG A 4 8.42 -25.38 6.05
N LYS A 5 7.33 -25.50 6.83
CA LYS A 5 6.75 -24.37 7.56
C LYS A 5 7.72 -23.85 8.62
N LEU A 6 8.38 -24.75 9.33
CA LEU A 6 9.38 -24.38 10.35
C LEU A 6 10.58 -23.64 9.73
N ALA A 7 11.11 -24.14 8.61
CA ALA A 7 12.23 -23.49 7.91
C ALA A 7 11.89 -22.09 7.39
N VAL A 8 10.67 -21.90 6.84
CA VAL A 8 10.18 -20.59 6.41
C VAL A 8 10.04 -19.63 7.60
N THR A 9 9.46 -20.10 8.71
CA THR A 9 9.34 -19.29 9.94
C THR A 9 10.71 -18.86 10.47
N ILE A 10 11.68 -19.78 10.54
CA ILE A 10 13.04 -19.46 11.02
C ILE A 10 13.72 -18.43 10.11
N ARG A 11 13.63 -18.60 8.78
CA ARG A 11 14.19 -17.65 7.82
C ARG A 11 13.57 -16.25 7.97
N ASN A 12 12.25 -16.18 8.15
CA ASN A 12 11.55 -14.91 8.36
C ASN A 12 11.96 -14.25 9.67
N CYS A 13 12.14 -15.01 10.75
CA CYS A 13 12.63 -14.48 12.03
C CYS A 13 14.06 -13.91 11.92
N SER A 14 14.96 -14.61 11.21
CA SER A 14 16.33 -14.09 10.96
C SER A 14 16.28 -12.77 10.18
N TYR A 15 15.50 -12.73 9.10
CA TYR A 15 15.33 -11.52 8.29
C TYR A 15 14.79 -10.35 9.11
N ILE A 16 13.78 -10.58 9.97
CA ILE A 16 13.24 -9.55 10.86
C ILE A 16 14.31 -9.07 11.85
N GLY A 17 15.11 -9.99 12.40
CA GLY A 17 16.24 -9.65 13.27
C GLY A 17 17.23 -8.72 12.59
N ASP A 18 17.69 -9.08 11.39
CA ASP A 18 18.62 -8.28 10.61
C ASP A 18 18.05 -6.91 10.24
N LEU A 19 16.76 -6.86 9.86
CA LEU A 19 16.05 -5.63 9.57
C LEU A 19 16.00 -4.73 10.80
N SER A 20 15.63 -5.27 11.97
CA SER A 20 15.49 -4.48 13.19
C SER A 20 16.79 -3.77 13.62
N GLN A 21 17.95 -4.32 13.27
CA GLN A 21 19.26 -3.76 13.61
C GLN A 21 19.79 -2.79 12.57
N ASN A 22 19.47 -3.00 11.29
CA ASN A 22 20.09 -2.28 10.17
C ASN A 22 19.12 -1.38 9.38
N TYR A 23 17.87 -1.31 9.79
CA TYR A 23 16.84 -0.52 9.13
C TYR A 23 17.20 0.97 9.10
N LYS A 24 17.08 1.57 7.91
CA LYS A 24 17.15 3.01 7.70
C LYS A 24 15.87 3.46 7.03
N THR A 25 15.35 4.63 7.41
CA THR A 25 14.12 5.22 6.84
C THR A 25 14.14 5.28 5.31
N GLN A 26 15.28 5.62 4.70
CA GLN A 26 15.45 5.68 3.24
C GLN A 26 15.30 4.32 2.53
N ASP A 27 15.45 3.20 3.24
CA ASP A 27 15.35 1.86 2.68
C ASP A 27 13.91 1.32 2.67
N ALA A 28 12.94 2.06 3.22
CA ALA A 28 11.57 1.56 3.39
C ALA A 28 10.94 1.06 2.07
N LEU A 29 11.04 1.84 1.00
CA LEU A 29 10.49 1.48 -0.32
C LEU A 29 11.19 0.26 -0.92
N ARG A 30 12.53 0.22 -0.80
CA ARG A 30 13.33 -0.94 -1.23
C ARG A 30 12.90 -2.19 -0.48
N ILE A 31 12.81 -2.14 0.85
CA ILE A 31 12.40 -3.26 1.70
C ILE A 31 10.99 -3.71 1.34
N TYR A 32 10.07 -2.78 1.10
CA TYR A 32 8.70 -3.10 0.72
C TYR A 32 8.63 -3.80 -0.64
N SER A 33 9.43 -3.36 -1.63
CA SER A 33 9.48 -3.99 -2.97
C SER A 33 9.99 -5.44 -2.98
N GLN A 34 10.71 -5.89 -1.93
CA GLN A 34 11.29 -7.24 -1.87
C GLN A 34 10.27 -8.37 -1.70
N GLN A 35 8.97 -8.06 -1.59
CA GLN A 35 7.89 -9.04 -1.37
C GLN A 35 8.17 -9.99 -0.19
N THR A 36 8.80 -9.47 0.87
CA THR A 36 9.13 -10.25 2.09
C THR A 36 7.96 -10.28 3.08
N ILE A 37 8.17 -10.89 4.25
CA ILE A 37 7.20 -10.87 5.36
C ILE A 37 6.77 -9.45 5.78
N VAL A 38 7.60 -8.43 5.53
CA VAL A 38 7.24 -7.03 5.78
C VAL A 38 6.13 -6.58 4.83
N TYR A 39 6.29 -6.84 3.52
CA TYR A 39 5.28 -6.58 2.50
C TYR A 39 3.98 -7.35 2.79
N GLU A 40 4.09 -8.66 3.02
CA GLU A 40 2.92 -9.52 3.26
C GLU A 40 2.16 -9.11 4.52
N GLY A 41 2.89 -8.94 5.63
CA GLY A 41 2.32 -8.59 6.93
C GLY A 41 1.67 -7.21 6.94
N LEU A 42 2.32 -6.21 6.34
CA LEU A 42 1.76 -4.86 6.24
C LEU A 42 0.48 -4.86 5.40
N ASN A 43 0.51 -5.45 4.20
CA ASN A 43 -0.66 -5.48 3.33
C ASN A 43 -1.81 -6.30 3.94
N GLN A 44 -1.52 -7.38 4.65
CA GLN A 44 -2.55 -8.14 5.37
C GLN A 44 -3.16 -7.30 6.50
N ALA A 45 -2.35 -6.59 7.28
CA ALA A 45 -2.82 -5.74 8.37
C ALA A 45 -3.72 -4.61 7.83
N LEU A 46 -3.32 -4.00 6.70
CA LEU A 46 -4.07 -2.97 6.00
C LEU A 46 -5.42 -3.49 5.47
N ARG A 47 -5.44 -4.63 4.76
CA ARG A 47 -6.69 -5.24 4.26
C ARG A 47 -7.66 -5.62 5.38
N SER A 48 -7.13 -6.14 6.49
CA SER A 48 -7.93 -6.58 7.63
C SER A 48 -8.24 -5.46 8.63
N ARG A 49 -7.75 -4.23 8.40
CA ARG A 49 -7.91 -3.06 9.28
C ARG A 49 -7.54 -3.36 10.74
N LYS A 50 -6.53 -4.20 10.95
CA LYS A 50 -6.05 -4.61 12.28
C LYS A 50 -5.18 -3.50 12.88
N LEU A 51 -5.85 -2.55 13.54
CA LEU A 51 -5.24 -1.34 14.12
C LEU A 51 -4.10 -1.65 15.09
N ASP A 52 -4.19 -2.74 15.84
CA ASP A 52 -3.14 -3.24 16.73
C ASP A 52 -1.86 -3.60 15.97
N ILE A 53 -1.96 -4.27 14.83
CA ILE A 53 -0.82 -4.60 13.98
C ILE A 53 -0.31 -3.35 13.27
N LEU A 54 -1.21 -2.52 12.73
CA LEU A 54 -0.84 -1.27 12.06
C LEU A 54 -0.09 -0.31 12.99
N LEU A 55 -0.42 -0.30 14.29
CA LEU A 55 0.34 0.45 15.29
C LEU A 55 1.81 0.02 15.34
N HIS A 56 2.13 -1.26 15.17
CA HIS A 56 3.52 -1.73 15.12
C HIS A 56 4.22 -1.32 13.82
N TYR A 57 3.49 -1.27 12.70
CA TYR A 57 4.01 -0.81 11.42
C TYR A 57 4.06 0.72 11.27
N ARG A 58 3.58 1.51 12.24
CA ARG A 58 3.39 2.97 12.12
C ARG A 58 4.64 3.71 11.60
N GLY A 59 5.82 3.38 12.11
CA GLY A 59 7.07 4.01 11.69
C GLY A 59 7.43 3.66 10.25
N PHE A 60 7.32 2.38 9.89
CA PHE A 60 7.55 1.92 8.53
C PHE A 60 6.54 2.52 7.53
N ILE A 61 5.26 2.64 7.91
CA ILE A 61 4.23 3.31 7.10
C ILE A 61 4.59 4.79 6.88
N ALA A 62 5.02 5.50 7.92
CA ALA A 62 5.43 6.89 7.83
C ALA A 62 6.64 7.03 6.89
N ASP A 63 7.64 6.17 7.03
CA ASP A 63 8.84 6.16 6.18
C ASP A 63 8.51 5.89 4.71
N MET A 64 7.64 4.91 4.43
CA MET A 64 7.11 4.64 3.08
C MET A 64 6.44 5.87 2.47
N TYR A 65 5.62 6.57 3.26
CA TYR A 65 4.92 7.77 2.80
C TYR A 65 5.90 8.92 2.50
N GLN A 66 6.87 9.16 3.38
CA GLN A 66 7.92 10.16 3.14
C GLN A 66 8.75 9.84 1.91
N GLY A 67 9.08 8.56 1.70
CA GLY A 67 9.78 8.08 0.49
C GLY A 67 9.00 8.39 -0.78
N ILE A 68 7.72 8.02 -0.83
CA ILE A 68 6.84 8.29 -1.99
C ILE A 68 6.72 9.79 -2.24
N GLN A 69 6.52 10.61 -1.20
CA GLN A 69 6.45 12.07 -1.35
C GLN A 69 7.75 12.66 -1.89
N THR A 70 8.90 12.14 -1.46
CA THR A 70 10.21 12.62 -1.90
C THR A 70 10.43 12.29 -3.38
N LEU A 71 10.24 11.03 -3.76
CA LEU A 71 10.33 10.60 -5.17
C LEU A 71 9.34 11.37 -6.06
N ARG A 72 8.13 11.63 -5.57
CA ARG A 72 7.14 12.39 -6.33
C ARG A 72 7.61 13.80 -6.64
N ARG A 73 8.18 14.50 -5.66
CA ARG A 73 8.74 15.85 -5.86
C ARG A 73 9.87 15.82 -6.89
N GLU A 74 10.76 14.85 -6.78
CA GLU A 74 11.87 14.67 -7.74
C GLU A 74 11.36 14.44 -9.17
N GLN A 75 10.35 13.58 -9.33
CA GLN A 75 9.75 13.22 -10.63
C GLN A 75 8.94 14.38 -11.23
N GLN A 76 8.27 15.19 -10.42
CA GLN A 76 7.54 16.37 -10.88
C GLN A 76 8.45 17.39 -11.57
N HIS A 77 9.69 17.52 -11.12
CA HIS A 77 10.66 18.42 -11.74
C HIS A 77 11.21 17.89 -13.08
N GLN A 78 11.04 16.59 -13.37
CA GLN A 78 11.60 15.93 -14.55
C GLN A 78 10.59 15.77 -15.71
N HIS A 79 9.29 15.72 -15.41
CA HIS A 79 8.25 15.45 -16.41
C HIS A 79 7.26 16.61 -16.53
N THR A 80 7.54 17.58 -17.40
CA THR A 80 6.66 18.73 -17.65
C THR A 80 5.59 18.48 -18.71
N ASP A 81 5.76 17.49 -19.59
CA ASP A 81 4.95 17.38 -20.82
C ASP A 81 3.94 16.22 -20.82
N VAL A 82 4.02 15.29 -19.87
CA VAL A 82 3.08 14.15 -19.77
C VAL A 82 1.87 14.55 -18.93
N THR A 83 0.70 14.59 -19.57
CA THR A 83 -0.57 15.01 -18.94
C THR A 83 -1.44 13.83 -18.46
N SER A 84 -1.17 12.61 -18.94
CA SER A 84 -1.84 11.40 -18.46
C SER A 84 -0.99 10.16 -18.69
N THR A 85 -1.23 9.12 -17.89
CA THR A 85 -0.51 7.83 -17.97
C THR A 85 -1.43 6.69 -17.54
N PHE A 86 -1.17 5.49 -18.07
CA PHE A 86 -1.82 4.26 -17.64
C PHE A 86 -0.91 3.42 -16.77
N TYR A 87 -1.49 2.84 -15.71
CA TYR A 87 -0.85 1.87 -14.84
C TYR A 87 -1.68 0.60 -14.78
N TYR A 88 -1.02 -0.53 -14.60
CA TYR A 88 -1.62 -1.86 -14.69
C TYR A 88 -1.31 -2.67 -13.44
N ARG A 89 -2.28 -3.46 -13.00
CA ARG A 89 -2.08 -4.44 -11.93
C ARG A 89 -2.93 -5.68 -12.18
N GLY A 90 -2.25 -6.81 -12.39
CA GLY A 90 -2.89 -8.11 -12.36
C GLY A 90 -3.02 -8.62 -10.94
N GLN A 91 -4.15 -9.21 -10.61
CA GLN A 91 -4.30 -9.95 -9.36
C GLN A 91 -5.37 -11.04 -9.44
N ARG A 92 -5.30 -11.93 -8.47
CA ARG A 92 -6.39 -12.83 -8.09
C ARG A 92 -7.43 -12.06 -7.28
N MET A 93 -8.71 -12.20 -7.62
CA MET A 93 -9.82 -11.58 -6.89
C MET A 93 -10.92 -12.62 -6.61
N HIS A 94 -11.52 -12.58 -5.43
CA HIS A 94 -12.68 -13.43 -5.12
C HIS A 94 -13.91 -13.01 -5.92
N VAL A 95 -14.75 -13.96 -6.34
CA VAL A 95 -15.97 -13.65 -7.11
C VAL A 95 -16.87 -12.69 -6.34
N GLU A 96 -16.98 -12.87 -5.02
CA GLU A 96 -17.78 -11.98 -4.17
C GLU A 96 -17.20 -10.54 -4.14
N GLU A 97 -15.88 -10.40 -4.12
CA GLU A 97 -15.21 -9.09 -4.16
C GLU A 97 -15.40 -8.43 -5.53
N LEU A 98 -15.31 -9.20 -6.62
CA LEU A 98 -15.54 -8.71 -7.97
C LEU A 98 -16.97 -8.22 -8.17
N GLU A 99 -17.97 -8.95 -7.67
CA GLU A 99 -19.37 -8.51 -7.72
C GLU A 99 -19.60 -7.23 -6.91
N LEU A 100 -18.92 -7.06 -5.77
CA LEU A 100 -18.93 -5.78 -5.05
C LEU A 100 -18.33 -4.67 -5.92
N VAL A 101 -17.20 -4.90 -6.59
CA VAL A 101 -16.61 -3.88 -7.49
C VAL A 101 -17.59 -3.50 -8.60
N ARG A 102 -18.27 -4.47 -9.23
CA ARG A 102 -19.26 -4.21 -10.30
C ARG A 102 -20.44 -3.35 -9.86
N GLN A 103 -20.85 -3.47 -8.60
CA GLN A 103 -22.00 -2.75 -8.05
C GLN A 103 -21.64 -1.36 -7.53
N ASN A 104 -20.35 -1.09 -7.31
CA ASN A 104 -19.88 0.17 -6.77
C ASN A 104 -19.42 1.12 -7.88
N LYS A 105 -19.60 2.42 -7.62
CA LYS A 105 -19.08 3.49 -8.50
C LYS A 105 -17.63 3.82 -8.21
N TYR A 106 -17.21 3.66 -6.95
CA TYR A 106 -15.87 4.02 -6.49
C TYR A 106 -15.18 2.82 -5.85
N LEU A 107 -13.87 2.74 -6.06
CA LEU A 107 -12.99 1.77 -5.42
C LEU A 107 -11.97 2.51 -4.57
N SER A 108 -11.93 2.21 -3.27
CA SER A 108 -10.88 2.68 -2.37
C SER A 108 -9.86 1.58 -2.13
N ILE A 109 -8.59 1.86 -2.42
CA ILE A 109 -7.51 0.89 -2.22
C ILE A 109 -6.93 1.07 -0.82
N ASN A 110 -7.12 0.11 0.07
CA ASN A 110 -6.67 0.21 1.46
C ASN A 110 -5.23 -0.25 1.69
N THR A 111 -4.51 -0.69 0.65
CA THR A 111 -3.12 -1.16 0.70
C THR A 111 -2.23 -0.29 -0.15
N PHE A 112 -0.90 -0.42 -0.02
CA PHE A 112 -0.01 0.18 -1.00
C PHE A 112 -0.22 -0.55 -2.33
N PHE A 113 -0.73 0.17 -3.33
CA PHE A 113 -1.14 -0.42 -4.60
C PHE A 113 0.05 -0.44 -5.55
N SER A 114 0.73 -1.59 -5.58
CA SER A 114 1.81 -1.84 -6.53
C SER A 114 1.22 -2.04 -7.92
N THR A 115 1.73 -1.28 -8.88
CA THR A 115 1.27 -1.25 -10.27
C THR A 115 2.50 -1.14 -11.18
N SER A 116 2.36 -1.48 -12.45
CA SER A 116 3.41 -1.29 -13.46
C SER A 116 2.90 -0.40 -14.58
N THR A 117 3.78 0.37 -15.20
CA THR A 117 3.46 1.01 -16.50
C THR A 117 3.47 -0.01 -17.65
N ASN A 118 4.08 -1.18 -17.45
CA ASN A 118 4.11 -2.28 -18.40
C ASN A 118 2.95 -3.27 -18.13
N PRO A 119 1.99 -3.42 -19.06
CA PRO A 119 0.90 -4.37 -18.89
C PRO A 119 1.37 -5.83 -18.83
N GLU A 120 2.44 -6.20 -19.54
CA GLU A 120 2.96 -7.57 -19.53
C GLU A 120 3.48 -7.98 -18.15
N VAL A 121 4.14 -7.05 -17.45
CA VAL A 121 4.58 -7.26 -16.06
C VAL A 121 3.37 -7.49 -15.16
N ALA A 122 2.32 -6.67 -15.31
CA ALA A 122 1.10 -6.80 -14.52
C ALA A 122 0.42 -8.17 -14.73
N GLU A 123 0.45 -8.71 -15.95
CA GLU A 123 -0.15 -10.02 -16.26
C GLU A 123 0.53 -11.19 -15.53
N LEU A 124 1.82 -11.10 -15.21
CA LEU A 124 2.56 -12.14 -14.48
C LEU A 124 1.99 -12.41 -13.07
N PHE A 125 1.26 -11.45 -12.50
CA PHE A 125 0.66 -11.55 -11.16
C PHE A 125 -0.76 -12.12 -11.14
N MET A 126 -1.32 -12.50 -12.30
CA MET A 126 -2.64 -13.12 -12.38
C MET A 126 -2.57 -14.64 -12.22
N PRO A 127 -3.59 -15.26 -11.57
CA PRO A 127 -3.67 -16.71 -11.50
C PRO A 127 -4.05 -17.32 -12.87
N PRO A 128 -3.87 -18.63 -13.06
CA PRO A 128 -4.45 -19.35 -14.19
C PRO A 128 -5.98 -19.23 -14.20
N LEU A 129 -6.58 -19.23 -15.40
CA LEU A 129 -8.00 -18.90 -15.65
C LEU A 129 -9.03 -19.89 -15.07
N ASP A 130 -8.60 -21.04 -14.55
CA ASP A 130 -9.46 -22.20 -14.29
C ASP A 130 -9.87 -22.34 -12.81
N GLN A 131 -10.26 -21.24 -12.16
CA GLN A 131 -10.61 -21.22 -10.74
C GLN A 131 -12.04 -20.70 -10.50
N ASN A 132 -12.95 -21.59 -10.09
CA ASN A 132 -14.37 -21.23 -9.87
C ASN A 132 -14.59 -20.20 -8.75
N VAL A 133 -13.71 -20.14 -7.75
CA VAL A 133 -13.86 -19.27 -6.55
C VAL A 133 -13.15 -17.93 -6.72
N VAL A 134 -12.19 -17.83 -7.64
CA VAL A 134 -11.35 -16.65 -7.81
C VAL A 134 -11.06 -16.40 -9.28
N GLN A 135 -11.12 -15.14 -9.67
CA GLN A 135 -10.97 -14.71 -11.05
C GLN A 135 -9.63 -13.99 -11.24
N SER A 136 -9.10 -14.07 -12.45
CA SER A 136 -8.00 -13.22 -12.92
C SER A 136 -8.57 -11.86 -13.29
N VAL A 137 -8.03 -10.81 -12.67
CA VAL A 137 -8.45 -9.43 -12.87
C VAL A 137 -7.24 -8.60 -13.23
N LEU A 138 -7.35 -7.83 -14.30
CA LEU A 138 -6.43 -6.74 -14.64
C LEU A 138 -7.10 -5.40 -14.31
N PHE A 139 -6.53 -4.68 -13.36
CA PHE A 139 -6.86 -3.27 -13.17
C PHE A 139 -6.07 -2.42 -14.17
N LYS A 140 -6.78 -1.53 -14.86
CA LYS A 140 -6.21 -0.53 -15.76
C LYS A 140 -6.53 0.85 -15.23
N LEU A 141 -5.53 1.53 -14.70
CA LEU A 141 -5.67 2.81 -14.02
C LEU A 141 -5.29 3.92 -14.99
N HIS A 142 -6.25 4.78 -15.31
CA HIS A 142 -6.01 6.03 -16.01
C HIS A 142 -5.77 7.15 -15.00
N VAL A 143 -4.61 7.79 -15.11
CA VAL A 143 -4.20 8.86 -14.20
C VAL A 143 -3.89 10.12 -14.98
N ASN A 144 -4.55 11.21 -14.61
CA ASN A 144 -4.18 12.55 -15.08
C ASN A 144 -3.04 13.08 -14.20
N THR A 145 -1.87 13.24 -14.82
CA THR A 145 -0.62 13.62 -14.14
C THR A 145 -0.42 15.13 -14.02
N ALA A 146 -1.38 15.94 -14.48
CA ALA A 146 -1.32 17.40 -14.37
C ALA A 146 -1.63 17.94 -12.96
N ASN A 147 -2.13 17.09 -12.05
CA ASN A 147 -2.43 17.50 -10.67
C ASN A 147 -1.15 17.65 -9.82
N GLU A 148 -1.13 18.70 -8.98
CA GLU A 148 0.00 19.01 -8.08
C GLU A 148 0.21 17.95 -6.98
N ILE A 149 -0.87 17.35 -6.47
CA ILE A 149 -0.79 16.33 -5.41
C ILE A 149 -1.15 14.98 -6.01
N GLN A 150 -0.16 14.10 -6.11
CA GLN A 150 -0.37 12.74 -6.59
C GLN A 150 -0.10 11.73 -5.49
N PRO A 151 -1.04 10.79 -5.26
CA PRO A 151 -0.94 9.81 -4.18
C PRO A 151 -0.04 8.62 -4.56
N PHE A 152 0.99 8.83 -5.38
CA PHE A 152 1.86 7.76 -5.86
C PHE A 152 3.21 8.29 -6.33
N ALA A 153 4.17 7.39 -6.49
CA ALA A 153 5.45 7.66 -7.13
C ALA A 153 5.92 6.41 -7.89
N ASP A 154 6.66 6.61 -8.97
CA ASP A 154 7.51 5.58 -9.56
C ASP A 154 8.61 5.25 -8.54
N ILE A 155 8.87 3.97 -8.29
CA ILE A 155 9.89 3.54 -7.31
C ILE A 155 11.05 2.78 -7.94
N LYS A 156 11.18 2.81 -9.27
CA LYS A 156 12.21 2.09 -10.05
C LYS A 156 13.63 2.32 -9.52
N THR A 157 13.93 3.54 -9.09
CA THR A 157 15.27 3.93 -8.59
C THR A 157 15.66 3.29 -7.26
N CYS A 158 14.68 2.82 -6.48
CA CYS A 158 14.90 2.22 -5.16
C CYS A 158 14.30 0.82 -5.02
N SER A 159 13.56 0.33 -6.01
CA SER A 159 12.99 -1.01 -6.02
C SER A 159 14.08 -2.07 -6.08
N SER A 160 13.81 -3.22 -5.46
CA SER A 160 14.63 -4.43 -5.62
C SER A 160 14.41 -5.10 -6.98
N PHE A 161 13.39 -4.68 -7.72
CA PHE A 161 13.05 -5.15 -9.07
C PHE A 161 12.82 -3.96 -10.02
N PRO A 162 13.88 -3.25 -10.45
CA PRO A 162 13.73 -2.06 -11.32
C PRO A 162 13.07 -2.35 -12.68
N ASP A 163 13.18 -3.58 -13.17
CA ASP A 163 12.61 -4.00 -14.46
C ASP A 163 11.09 -4.20 -14.42
N GLU A 164 10.47 -4.16 -13.24
CA GLU A 164 9.01 -4.23 -13.11
C GLU A 164 8.31 -2.89 -13.40
N ASP A 165 9.06 -1.80 -13.61
CA ASP A 165 8.54 -0.43 -13.79
C ASP A 165 7.48 -0.06 -12.74
N GLU A 166 7.79 -0.42 -11.48
CA GLU A 166 6.84 -0.36 -10.38
C GLU A 166 6.51 1.09 -9.99
N THR A 167 5.22 1.40 -9.98
CA THR A 167 4.64 2.62 -9.42
C THR A 167 3.75 2.25 -8.24
N LEU A 168 3.96 2.91 -7.11
CA LEU A 168 3.31 2.58 -5.85
C LEU A 168 2.32 3.66 -5.43
N PHE A 169 1.03 3.34 -5.38
CA PHE A 169 0.00 4.23 -4.84
C PHE A 169 -0.15 4.04 -3.33
N ILE A 170 -0.39 5.12 -2.61
CA ILE A 170 -0.61 5.10 -1.17
C ILE A 170 -2.01 4.53 -0.83
N PRO A 171 -2.16 3.90 0.35
CA PRO A 171 -3.46 3.52 0.88
C PRO A 171 -4.45 4.68 0.98
N GLY A 172 -5.71 4.32 0.73
CA GLY A 172 -6.91 5.14 0.58
C GLY A 172 -6.95 6.04 -0.64
N THR A 173 -6.09 5.78 -1.63
CA THR A 173 -6.33 6.27 -2.98
C THR A 173 -7.68 5.77 -3.49
N ILE A 174 -8.46 6.66 -4.09
CA ILE A 174 -9.81 6.38 -4.56
C ILE A 174 -9.87 6.53 -6.08
N PHE A 175 -10.50 5.55 -6.71
CA PHE A 175 -10.69 5.47 -8.14
C PHE A 175 -12.19 5.46 -8.46
N LEU A 176 -12.58 6.13 -9.53
CA LEU A 176 -13.87 5.94 -10.18
C LEU A 176 -13.76 4.69 -11.04
N ILE A 177 -14.72 3.77 -10.91
CA ILE A 177 -14.81 2.61 -11.79
C ILE A 177 -15.52 3.06 -13.06
N SER A 178 -14.78 3.23 -14.15
CA SER A 178 -15.32 3.71 -15.42
C SER A 178 -15.92 2.58 -16.24
N LYS A 179 -15.35 1.38 -16.16
CA LYS A 179 -15.86 0.20 -16.88
C LYS A 179 -15.40 -1.10 -16.22
N VAL A 180 -16.26 -2.12 -16.27
CA VAL A 180 -15.90 -3.51 -15.98
C VAL A 180 -16.20 -4.36 -17.21
N THR A 181 -15.19 -5.06 -17.72
CA THR A 181 -15.28 -5.91 -18.92
C THR A 181 -15.07 -7.36 -18.52
N GLU A 182 -16.03 -8.22 -18.87
CA GLU A 182 -15.98 -9.65 -18.57
C GLU A 182 -15.04 -10.40 -19.56
N PRO A 183 -14.43 -11.52 -19.14
CA PRO A 183 -13.68 -12.38 -20.04
C PRO A 183 -14.60 -13.03 -21.08
N SER A 184 -14.09 -13.29 -22.28
CA SER A 184 -14.88 -13.93 -23.33
C SER A 184 -14.93 -15.46 -23.16
N ASN A 185 -16.13 -16.04 -23.24
CA ASN A 185 -16.39 -17.47 -23.02
C ASN A 185 -16.05 -18.36 -24.23
N GLY A 186 -14.80 -18.33 -24.71
CA GLY A 186 -14.28 -19.37 -25.62
C GLY A 186 -14.50 -19.18 -27.12
N VAL A 187 -14.87 -17.98 -27.59
CA VAL A 187 -14.64 -17.62 -29.00
C VAL A 187 -13.38 -16.78 -29.05
N GLU A 188 -12.24 -17.43 -29.30
CA GLU A 188 -10.97 -16.77 -29.52
C GLU A 188 -11.05 -15.91 -30.79
N THR A 189 -11.48 -14.67 -30.63
CA THR A 189 -11.08 -13.60 -31.53
C THR A 189 -9.80 -12.99 -30.96
N HIS A 190 -8.89 -12.52 -31.81
CA HIS A 190 -7.64 -11.85 -31.40
C HIS A 190 -7.84 -10.57 -30.55
N THR A 191 -9.08 -10.22 -30.19
CA THR A 191 -9.46 -8.96 -29.56
C THR A 191 -10.24 -9.14 -28.24
N SER A 192 -10.58 -10.38 -27.88
CA SER A 192 -11.38 -10.70 -26.70
C SER A 192 -10.51 -10.86 -25.44
N PRO A 193 -10.83 -10.21 -24.30
CA PRO A 193 -10.04 -10.34 -23.09
C PRO A 193 -10.21 -11.73 -22.47
N LYS A 194 -9.09 -12.31 -22.04
CA LYS A 194 -9.04 -13.64 -21.38
C LYS A 194 -9.38 -13.59 -19.89
N TYR A 195 -9.36 -12.40 -19.31
CA TYR A 195 -9.54 -12.12 -17.89
C TYR A 195 -10.45 -10.89 -17.74
N TRP A 196 -10.90 -10.63 -16.51
CA TRP A 196 -11.68 -9.44 -16.21
C TRP A 196 -10.82 -8.19 -16.32
N ILE A 197 -11.32 -7.14 -16.98
CA ILE A 197 -10.64 -5.84 -17.04
C ILE A 197 -11.49 -4.82 -16.28
N ILE A 198 -10.86 -4.13 -15.33
CA ILE A 198 -11.50 -3.08 -14.54
C ILE A 198 -10.78 -1.77 -14.84
N ASP A 199 -11.43 -0.93 -15.62
CA ASP A 199 -10.96 0.41 -15.95
C ASP A 199 -11.27 1.35 -14.77
N LEU A 200 -10.22 2.00 -14.28
CA LEU A 200 -10.23 2.89 -13.12
C LEU A 200 -9.74 4.26 -13.53
N GLU A 201 -10.37 5.31 -13.03
CA GLU A 201 -9.90 6.69 -13.18
C GLU A 201 -9.55 7.26 -11.81
N LEU A 202 -8.34 7.81 -11.66
CA LEU A 202 -7.93 8.41 -10.39
C LEU A 202 -8.82 9.60 -10.04
N CYS A 203 -9.42 9.59 -8.85
CA CYS A 203 -10.21 10.72 -8.36
C CYS A 203 -9.27 11.80 -7.81
N ASN A 204 -9.40 13.02 -8.33
CA ASN A 204 -8.61 14.18 -7.89
C ASN A 204 -9.10 14.78 -6.57
N THR A 205 -10.34 14.45 -6.17
CA THR A 205 -10.92 14.89 -4.91
C THR A 205 -10.67 13.83 -3.86
N HIS A 206 -9.92 14.15 -2.81
CA HIS A 206 -9.95 13.38 -1.56
C HIS A 206 -11.39 13.45 -1.03
N PRO A 207 -12.19 12.37 -1.05
CA PRO A 207 -13.37 12.32 -0.22
C PRO A 207 -12.81 12.24 1.20
N ARG A 208 -12.76 13.40 1.87
CA ARG A 208 -12.20 13.64 3.21
C ARG A 208 -12.69 12.68 4.30
N GLU A 209 -13.63 11.80 3.98
CA GLU A 209 -14.29 10.87 4.89
C GLU A 209 -13.76 9.43 4.78
N LEU A 210 -13.02 9.07 3.72
CA LEU A 210 -12.70 7.66 3.44
C LEU A 210 -11.31 7.18 3.88
N ASN A 211 -10.44 8.04 4.43
CA ASN A 211 -9.07 7.63 4.74
C ASN A 211 -8.47 8.14 6.07
N THR A 212 -9.32 8.41 7.06
CA THR A 212 -8.88 8.99 8.34
C THR A 212 -7.79 8.15 9.01
N THR A 213 -7.91 6.82 9.03
CA THR A 213 -6.94 5.94 9.70
C THR A 213 -5.54 6.02 9.09
N PHE A 214 -5.42 6.07 7.76
CA PHE A 214 -4.10 6.07 7.10
C PHE A 214 -3.49 7.47 7.04
N GLU A 215 -4.32 8.51 6.87
CA GLU A 215 -3.90 9.91 7.02
C GLU A 215 -3.33 10.20 8.43
N TYR A 216 -3.78 9.48 9.46
CA TYR A 216 -3.18 9.60 10.80
C TYR A 216 -1.77 9.01 10.86
N PHE A 217 -1.50 7.89 10.17
CA PHE A 217 -0.18 7.26 10.15
C PHE A 217 0.83 7.99 9.26
N SER A 218 0.37 8.74 8.26
CA SER A 218 1.25 9.43 7.30
C SER A 218 1.86 10.74 7.81
N GLN A 219 1.43 11.24 8.98
CA GLN A 219 1.94 12.49 9.54
C GLN A 219 3.28 12.28 10.25
N SER A 220 4.24 13.16 9.94
CA SER A 220 5.69 13.04 10.16
C SER A 220 6.17 13.14 11.61
N ASN A 221 5.31 12.93 12.61
CA ASN A 221 5.75 12.81 14.00
C ASN A 221 5.02 11.66 14.68
N ASN A 222 5.76 10.59 14.98
CA ASN A 222 5.26 9.39 15.68
C ASN A 222 4.47 9.75 16.95
N LEU A 223 4.88 10.78 17.70
CA LEU A 223 4.18 11.23 18.90
C LEU A 223 2.81 11.85 18.58
N SER A 224 2.73 12.66 17.52
CA SER A 224 1.47 13.24 17.04
C SER A 224 0.52 12.15 16.52
N THR A 225 1.08 11.17 15.81
CA THR A 225 0.36 10.00 15.28
C THR A 225 -0.23 9.15 16.41
N LEU A 226 0.54 8.84 17.45
CA LEU A 226 0.08 8.08 18.62
C LEU A 226 -1.07 8.80 19.36
N ALA A 227 -0.94 10.11 19.58
CA ALA A 227 -1.97 10.89 20.25
C ALA A 227 -3.30 10.90 19.46
N LYS A 228 -3.22 11.11 18.13
CA LYS A 228 -4.39 11.12 17.23
C LYS A 228 -5.04 9.74 17.12
N LEU A 229 -4.24 8.70 16.92
CA LEU A 229 -4.72 7.32 16.85
C LEU A 229 -5.35 6.88 18.18
N GLY A 230 -4.77 7.28 19.31
CA GLY A 230 -5.34 7.06 20.64
C GLY A 230 -6.71 7.71 20.78
N GLY A 231 -6.84 8.96 20.36
CA GLY A 231 -8.12 9.68 20.35
C GLY A 231 -9.18 9.04 19.46
N PHE A 232 -8.80 8.67 18.23
CA PHE A 232 -9.67 7.97 17.29
C PHE A 232 -10.12 6.60 17.84
N SER A 233 -9.18 5.80 18.34
CA SER A 233 -9.45 4.48 18.90
C SER A 233 -10.42 4.55 20.09
N ARG A 234 -10.27 5.57 20.95
CA ARG A 234 -11.23 5.85 22.03
C ARG A 234 -12.61 6.18 21.49
N HIS A 235 -12.69 7.00 20.43
CA HIS A 235 -13.95 7.39 19.81
C HIS A 235 -14.72 6.20 19.23
N ILE A 236 -14.02 5.24 18.59
CA ILE A 236 -14.64 4.04 18.02
C ILE A 236 -14.78 2.87 19.03
N GLY A 237 -14.61 3.13 20.34
CA GLY A 237 -14.77 2.13 21.40
C GLY A 237 -13.64 1.09 21.50
N LYS A 238 -12.52 1.29 20.79
CA LYS A 238 -11.31 0.44 20.84
C LYS A 238 -10.37 0.91 21.97
N TYR A 239 -10.83 0.79 23.21
CA TYR A 239 -10.13 1.33 24.38
C TYR A 239 -8.77 0.66 24.65
N ASP A 240 -8.61 -0.62 24.29
CA ASP A 240 -7.34 -1.34 24.43
C ASP A 240 -6.25 -0.77 23.52
N ILE A 241 -6.60 -0.42 22.28
CA ILE A 241 -5.70 0.24 21.33
C ILE A 241 -5.41 1.66 21.81
N ALA A 242 -6.43 2.39 22.25
CA ALA A 242 -6.25 3.74 22.79
C ALA A 242 -5.26 3.76 23.96
N HIS A 243 -5.40 2.81 24.91
CA HIS A 243 -4.49 2.65 26.03
C HIS A 243 -3.04 2.42 25.57
N ARG A 244 -2.82 1.45 24.67
CA ARG A 244 -1.48 1.17 24.14
C ARG A 244 -0.87 2.39 23.44
N CYS A 245 -1.67 3.15 22.68
CA CYS A 245 -1.19 4.39 22.05
C CYS A 245 -0.69 5.40 23.09
N TYR A 246 -1.46 5.64 24.15
CA TYR A 246 -1.08 6.59 25.20
C TYR A 246 0.10 6.09 26.05
N GLU A 247 0.17 4.80 26.37
CA GLU A 247 1.34 4.22 27.05
C GLU A 247 2.60 4.36 26.21
N THR A 248 2.52 4.03 24.91
CA THR A 248 3.66 4.17 23.99
C THR A 248 4.10 5.63 23.89
N LEU A 249 3.14 6.56 23.82
CA LEU A 249 3.41 8.00 23.81
C LEU A 249 4.15 8.44 25.08
N LEU A 250 3.74 7.99 26.27
CA LEU A 250 4.40 8.31 27.53
C LEU A 250 5.84 7.78 27.58
N VAL A 251 6.07 6.56 27.10
CA VAL A 251 7.41 5.96 27.04
C VAL A 251 8.31 6.71 26.07
N GLU A 252 7.83 7.05 24.88
CA GLU A 252 8.62 7.74 23.85
C GLU A 252 8.92 9.20 24.24
N THR A 253 7.96 9.91 24.83
CA THR A 253 8.18 11.27 25.36
C THR A 253 9.14 11.28 26.55
N GLY A 254 9.02 10.31 27.46
CA GLY A 254 9.92 10.17 28.62
C GLY A 254 11.38 9.90 28.23
N LYS A 255 11.62 9.10 27.19
CA LYS A 255 12.98 8.85 26.65
C LYS A 255 13.62 10.13 26.08
N ASN A 256 12.86 10.91 25.30
CA ASN A 256 13.34 12.17 24.73
C ASN A 256 13.73 13.22 25.80
N CYS A 257 13.06 13.23 26.95
CA CYS A 257 13.43 14.09 28.08
C CYS A 257 14.73 13.66 28.78
N ILE A 258 15.06 12.35 28.80
CA ILE A 258 16.28 11.85 29.44
C ILE A 258 17.50 12.07 28.52
N ASP A 259 17.35 11.84 27.21
CA ASP A 259 18.45 12.02 26.25
C ASP A 259 18.84 13.51 26.07
N SER A 260 17.89 14.43 26.21
CA SER A 260 18.16 15.88 26.16
C SER A 260 18.88 16.42 27.40
N ILE A 261 18.78 15.74 28.55
CA ILE A 261 19.53 16.09 29.77
C ILE A 261 21.00 15.66 29.64
N PHE A 262 21.28 14.55 28.95
CA PHE A 262 22.64 14.05 28.76
C PHE A 262 23.43 14.73 27.63
N VAL A 263 22.78 15.45 26.72
CA VAL A 263 23.46 16.24 25.67
C VAL A 263 23.84 17.65 26.15
N MET A 264 23.31 18.10 27.30
CA MET A 264 23.64 19.40 27.91
C MET A 264 24.59 19.32 29.13
N ALA A 265 25.18 18.14 29.39
CA ALA A 265 26.18 17.93 30.44
C ALA A 265 27.55 17.61 29.82
#